data_AF-A0A5C4JFK6-F1
#
_entry.id   AF-A0A5C4JFK6-F1
#
_cell.length_a   1.000
_cell.length_b   1.000
_cell.length_c   1.000
_cell.angle_alpha   90.00
_cell.angle_beta   90.00
_cell.angle_gamma   90.00
#
_symmetry.space_group_name_H-M   'P 1'
#
loop_
_entity.id
_entity.type
_entity.pdbx_description
1 polymer ?
#
loop_
_entity_poly.entity_id
_entity_poly.type
_entity_poly.pdbx_seq_one_letter_code
_entity_poly.pdbx_strand_id
1 'polypeptide(L)' 'MRVRAPYVHIFKGPKTSTRSWGVLKKGSKFWTDRRDRPYLRYHVRVKKGKDGWITSNPRKVRPCKPSW' A
#
# COMPACT_ATOMS: atom_id res chain seq x y z
N MET A 1 -8.24 2.45 -1.91
CA MET A 1 -7.17 3.49 -1.93
C MET A 1 -6.49 3.53 -3.29
N ARG A 2 -5.76 4.61 -3.59
CA ARG A 2 -5.02 4.81 -4.84
C ARG A 2 -3.61 5.32 -4.57
N VAL A 3 -2.65 4.85 -5.36
CA VAL A 3 -1.27 5.33 -5.36
C VAL A 3 -1.17 6.67 -6.09
N ARG A 4 -0.58 7.68 -5.44
CA ARG A 4 -0.27 9.00 -6.01
C ARG A 4 1.21 9.21 -6.34
N ALA A 5 2.10 8.56 -5.61
CA ALA A 5 3.52 8.57 -5.92
C ALA A 5 3.82 7.87 -7.25
N PRO A 6 4.98 8.11 -7.90
CA PRO A 6 5.40 7.38 -9.09
C PRO A 6 5.34 5.86 -8.90
N TYR A 7 5.75 5.40 -7.71
CA TYR A 7 5.60 4.02 -7.27
C TYR A 7 5.56 3.92 -5.73
N VAL A 8 5.05 2.80 -5.24
CA VAL A 8 5.05 2.42 -3.81
C VAL A 8 5.51 0.98 -3.68
N HIS A 9 6.50 0.73 -2.83
CA HIS A 9 6.99 -0.62 -2.56
C HIS A 9 5.99 -1.46 -1.78
N ILE A 10 5.94 -2.74 -2.13
CA ILE A 10 5.19 -3.78 -1.44
C ILE A 10 6.18 -4.63 -0.66
N PHE A 11 6.00 -4.66 0.66
CA PHE A 11 6.83 -5.38 1.62
C PHE A 11 6.14 -6.68 2.03
N LYS A 12 6.91 -7.73 2.34
CA LYS A 12 6.34 -8.99 2.86
C LYS A 12 5.79 -8.87 4.28
N GLY A 13 6.19 -7.84 5.01
CA GLY A 13 5.82 -7.63 6.42
C GLY A 13 5.71 -6.14 6.78
N PRO A 14 5.17 -5.84 7.96
CA PRO A 14 4.98 -4.46 8.39
C PRO A 14 6.30 -3.78 8.78
N LYS A 15 7.34 -4.55 9.13
CA LYS A 15 8.61 -4.02 9.64
C LYS A 15 9.44 -3.28 8.58
N THR A 16 10.11 -2.21 8.99
CA THR A 16 10.91 -1.34 8.11
C THR A 16 12.05 -2.09 7.40
N SER A 17 12.60 -3.13 8.03
CA SER A 17 13.69 -3.97 7.52
C SER A 17 13.28 -5.06 6.54
N THR A 18 11.97 -5.23 6.26
CA THR A 18 11.53 -6.29 5.35
C THR A 18 11.86 -5.93 3.90
N ARG A 19 12.45 -6.85 3.13
CA ARG A 19 12.70 -6.66 1.68
C ARG A 19 11.38 -6.39 0.93
N SER A 20 11.42 -5.41 0.03
CA SER A 20 10.36 -5.23 -0.95
C SER A 20 10.42 -6.33 -1.99
N TRP A 21 9.28 -6.89 -2.37
CA TRP A 21 9.18 -7.93 -3.39
C TRP A 21 8.46 -7.45 -4.66
N GLY A 22 7.97 -6.22 -4.65
CA GLY A 22 7.30 -5.61 -5.80
C GLY A 22 6.97 -4.14 -5.57
N VAL A 23 6.36 -3.51 -6.58
CA VAL A 23 5.91 -2.12 -6.55
C VAL A 23 4.51 -1.97 -7.13
N LEU A 24 3.73 -1.06 -6.55
CA LEU A 24 2.51 -0.51 -7.16
C LEU A 24 2.88 0.79 -7.88
N LYS A 25 2.48 0.91 -9.14
CA LYS A 25 2.73 2.12 -9.95
C LYS A 25 1.73 3.22 -9.61
N LYS A 26 2.05 4.46 -10.00
CA LYS A 26 1.12 5.60 -9.91
C LYS A 26 -0.24 5.24 -10.52
N GLY A 27 -1.31 5.59 -9.81
CA GLY A 27 -2.66 5.35 -10.27
C GLY A 27 -3.22 3.97 -9.94
N SER A 28 -2.40 3.00 -9.53
CA SER A 28 -2.86 1.70 -9.07
C SER A 28 -3.87 1.85 -7.92
N LYS A 29 -5.02 1.18 -8.07
CA LYS A 29 -6.04 1.07 -7.03
C LYS A 29 -5.80 -0.22 -6.24
N PHE A 30 -5.98 -0.16 -4.93
CA PHE A 30 -5.83 -1.31 -4.05
C PHE A 30 -6.80 -1.18 -2.87
N TRP A 31 -7.11 -2.32 -2.27
CA TRP A 31 -7.90 -2.40 -1.05
C TRP A 31 -6.96 -2.63 0.14
N THR A 32 -7.34 -2.07 1.28
CA THR A 32 -6.68 -2.31 2.55
C THR A 32 -7.74 -2.70 3.56
N ASP A 33 -7.44 -3.74 4.31
CA ASP A 33 -8.24 -4.33 5.36
C ASP A 33 -7.70 -3.96 6.75
N ARG A 34 -6.39 -3.71 6.86
CA ARG A 34 -5.72 -3.44 8.14
C ARG A 34 -4.65 -2.37 8.03
N ARG A 35 -4.51 -1.55 9.08
CA ARG A 35 -3.38 -0.63 9.27
C ARG A 35 -2.56 -1.05 10.48
N ASP A 36 -1.27 -1.21 10.28
CA ASP A 36 -0.31 -1.33 11.36
C ASP A 36 0.13 0.07 11.79
N ARG A 37 -0.24 0.46 13.02
CA ARG A 37 0.08 1.77 13.59
C ARG A 37 1.57 1.91 13.95
N PRO A 38 2.23 0.92 14.58
CA PRO A 38 3.66 1.00 14.94
C PRO A 38 4.58 1.26 13.74
N TYR A 39 4.33 0.63 12.60
CA TYR A 39 5.16 0.77 11.41
C TYR A 39 4.57 1.68 10.33
N LEU A 40 3.43 2.31 10.60
CA LEU A 40 2.71 3.20 9.69
C LEU A 40 2.51 2.56 8.30
N ARG A 41 2.05 1.30 8.25
CA ARG A 41 1.80 0.56 7.01
C ARG A 41 0.36 0.10 6.86
N TYR A 42 -0.10 0.03 5.61
CA TYR A 42 -1.36 -0.61 5.24
C TYR A 42 -1.07 -2.04 4.76
N HIS A 43 -1.81 -3.00 5.29
CA HIS A 43 -1.93 -4.31 4.69
C HIS A 43 -2.78 -4.19 3.43
N VAL A 44 -2.32 -4.78 2.33
CA VAL A 44 -2.98 -4.69 1.03
C VAL A 44 -2.99 -6.03 0.35
N ARG A 45 -4.14 -6.32 -0.26
CA ARG A 45 -4.33 -7.51 -1.10
C ARG A 45 -4.09 -7.14 -2.55
N VAL A 46 -3.00 -7.63 -3.11
CA VAL A 46 -2.66 -7.46 -4.52
C VAL A 46 -3.26 -8.63 -5.30
N LYS A 47 -3.72 -8.40 -6.54
CA LYS A 47 -4.38 -9.42 -7.38
C LYS A 47 -3.69 -10.79 -7.31
N LYS A 48 -4.50 -11.87 -7.26
CA LYS A 48 -4.10 -13.29 -7.16
C LYS A 48 -3.33 -13.63 -5.88
N GLY A 49 -3.98 -13.47 -4.72
CA GLY A 49 -3.55 -14.06 -3.45
C GLY A 49 -2.21 -13.54 -2.90
N LYS A 50 -1.68 -12.44 -3.44
CA LYS A 50 -0.45 -11.84 -2.94
C LYS A 50 -0.79 -10.72 -1.98
N ASP A 51 -0.67 -11.02 -0.71
CA ASP A 51 -0.80 -10.05 0.36
C ASP A 51 0.53 -9.35 0.61
N GLY A 52 0.48 -8.11 1.09
CA GLY A 52 1.68 -7.35 1.38
C GLY A 52 1.40 -6.08 2.15
N TRP A 53 2.47 -5.35 2.43
CA TRP A 53 2.42 -4.13 3.21
C TRP A 53 2.95 -2.96 2.41
N ILE A 54 2.27 -1.83 2.47
CA ILE A 54 2.71 -0.59 1.82
C ILE A 54 2.71 0.55 2.83
N THR A 55 3.40 1.64 2.50
CA THR A 55 3.40 2.84 3.33
C THR A 55 1.97 3.41 3.52
N SER A 56 1.66 3.87 4.73
CA SER A 56 0.44 4.65 5.01
C SER A 56 0.58 6.14 4.77
N ASN A 57 1.70 6.59 4.18
CA ASN A 57 1.97 8.01 3.97
C ASN A 57 0.91 8.65 3.04
N PRO A 58 0.14 9.64 3.51
CA PRO A 58 -0.93 10.28 2.76
C PRO A 58 -0.45 11.09 1.54
N ARG A 59 0.85 11.38 1.43
CA ARG A 59 1.47 11.96 0.23
C ARG A 59 1.64 10.92 -0.88
N LYS A 60 1.84 9.65 -0.52
CA LYS A 60 2.08 8.54 -1.47
C LYS A 60 0.81 7.76 -1.80
N VAL A 61 -0.09 7.57 -0.83
CA VAL A 61 -1.34 6.83 -1.00
C VAL A 61 -2.51 7.62 -0.41
N ARG A 62 -3.67 7.57 -1.06
CA ARG A 62 -4.88 8.23 -0.54
C ARG A 62 -6.13 7.39 -0.74
N PRO A 63 -7.20 7.61 0.05
CA PRO A 63 -8.52 7.11 -0.28
C PRO A 63 -8.90 7.51 -1.71
N CYS A 64 -9.56 6.60 -2.43
CA CYS A 64 -10.25 7.00 -3.65
C CYS A 64 -11.40 7.89 -3.16
N LYS A 65 -11.39 9.19 -3.48
CA LYS A 65 -12.59 10.01 -3.22
C LYS A 65 -13.75 9.35 -3.99
N PRO A 66 -14.92 9.12 -3.36
CA PRO A 66 -16.12 8.85 -4.13
C PRO A 66 -16.37 10.09 -5.00
N SER A 67 -16.41 9.89 -6.31
CA SER A 67 -16.93 10.88 -7.24
C SER A 67 -18.45 10.85 -7.09
N TRP A 68 -18.99 11.86 -6.39
CA TRP A 68 -20.40 12.24 -6.43
C TRP A 68 -20.55 13.33 -7.49
#